data_AF-A0A1M6TCM1-F1
#
_entry.id   AF-A0A1M6TCM1-F1
#
_cell.length_a   1.000
_cell.length_b   1.000
_cell.length_c   1.000
_cell.angle_alpha   90.00
_cell.angle_beta   90.00
_cell.angle_gamma   90.00
#
_symmetry.space_group_name_H-M   'P 1'
#
loop_
_entity.id
_entity.type
_entity.pdbx_description
1 polymer ?
#
loop_
_entity_poly.entity_id
_entity_poly.type
_entity_poly.pdbx_seq_one_letter_code
_entity_poly.pdbx_strand_id
1 'polypeptide(L)'
;MKNFGFGNYKFFVAAMSVASFSFAATYTPPSTAVSKINSYRGYSELTSAASGMDIDQYTYNMTTWQIANGGFYKAMADKYKSAYGGGQKSEWQAKGGGDLGTIDNNATIQEMRLLAVRYKETTNNNYKAAFKTSFNKAVNFLLTMQRSKGGLPQVWPKRGNYSDQITLNDNAMIRAMVTMMDIANKTSPFDSDIIDDATRSKMKSALDKAVDYLLKAQIVNDGKHTVWCAQHDTNSLAPVGARAYELPSKSGNESMGVVWFLMNWPDQNEAIQKAVKGAIAWYKKNKLKDKAFSKTAGVVDKAGSSLWFRFYEVNNDNYFFCDRDGASTKTQDFMKISEERRKGYQWAGDYGSAILGTENAYLEALAKMDDNYVPPPPPPAMCGSDTCKTYIDGVDFIDIKGVKETTNTGFVGEGYANVDNSTGSFVTYGVTAFKEGKYTLFISFANGGGSARGYSVSAGDKTLLADGSMESTGGWTEWKIQKIEIELPMGYSELKFTSLSKDGMANIDYIGWMNDDLKVGEVEVPRSSIEAIRAIRKAQQDNRYFVDFSNKANGAGAYFMRGGNTFRVNGKSTK
;
A
#
# COMPACT_ATOMS: atom_id res chain seq x y z
N MET A 1 -38.73 -49.35 55.89
CA MET A 1 -39.61 -48.30 55.32
C MET A 1 -38.75 -47.36 54.48
N LYS A 2 -39.07 -47.24 53.18
CA LYS A 2 -38.76 -46.16 52.21
C LYS A 2 -37.28 -45.67 52.10
N ASN A 3 -36.51 -46.07 51.07
CA ASN A 3 -36.30 -45.40 49.76
C ASN A 3 -35.80 -43.93 49.89
N PHE A 4 -34.69 -43.42 49.33
CA PHE A 4 -33.88 -43.74 48.13
C PHE A 4 -32.44 -43.14 48.22
N GLY A 5 -31.46 -43.79 47.55
CA GLY A 5 -30.43 -43.15 46.69
C GLY A 5 -29.09 -42.65 47.27
N PHE A 6 -28.04 -43.48 47.19
CA PHE A 6 -26.64 -43.06 47.16
C PHE A 6 -26.25 -42.59 45.74
N GLY A 7 -25.59 -41.43 45.61
CA GLY A 7 -25.01 -40.94 44.36
C GLY A 7 -23.59 -40.41 44.56
N ASN A 8 -22.63 -41.08 43.94
CA ASN A 8 -21.19 -40.77 43.95
C ASN A 8 -20.87 -39.42 43.28
N TYR A 9 -20.14 -38.53 43.97
CA TYR A 9 -19.48 -37.38 43.34
C TYR A 9 -18.20 -37.84 42.63
N LYS A 10 -18.24 -37.90 41.29
CA LYS A 10 -17.06 -37.98 40.44
C LYS A 10 -16.41 -36.60 40.32
N PHE A 11 -15.10 -36.53 40.60
CA PHE A 11 -14.23 -35.41 40.25
C PHE A 11 -14.27 -35.19 38.73
N PHE A 12 -14.76 -34.03 38.29
CA PHE A 12 -14.56 -33.56 36.92
C PHE A 12 -13.24 -32.78 36.88
N VAL A 13 -12.24 -33.33 36.17
CA VAL A 13 -11.11 -32.54 35.65
C VAL A 13 -11.68 -31.69 34.52
N ALA A 14 -11.88 -30.40 34.78
CA ALA A 14 -12.18 -29.45 33.73
C ALA A 14 -10.92 -29.25 32.89
N ALA A 15 -10.90 -29.83 31.69
CA ALA A 15 -9.97 -29.44 30.65
C ALA A 15 -10.24 -27.97 30.31
N MET A 16 -9.45 -27.06 30.88
CA MET A 16 -9.37 -25.69 30.38
C MET A 16 -8.71 -25.77 29.00
N SER A 17 -9.54 -25.77 27.97
CA SER A 17 -9.15 -25.39 26.62
C SER A 17 -8.58 -23.97 26.69
N VAL A 18 -7.25 -23.87 26.74
CA VAL A 18 -6.55 -22.62 26.49
C VAL A 18 -6.81 -22.32 25.03
N ALA A 19 -7.70 -21.37 24.75
CA ALA A 19 -7.84 -20.82 23.42
C ALA A 19 -6.52 -20.13 23.10
N SER A 20 -5.67 -20.81 22.33
CA SER A 20 -4.56 -20.19 21.64
C SER A 20 -5.16 -19.16 20.69
N PHE A 21 -5.15 -17.89 21.09
CA PHE A 21 -5.37 -16.81 20.14
C PHE A 21 -4.12 -16.76 19.27
N SER A 22 -4.12 -17.53 18.17
CA SER A 22 -3.21 -17.20 17.08
C SER A 22 -3.67 -15.85 16.56
N PHE A 23 -2.80 -14.84 16.64
CA PHE A 23 -2.94 -13.70 15.76
C PHE A 23 -2.71 -14.26 14.36
N ALA A 24 -3.79 -14.59 13.64
CA ALA A 24 -3.68 -14.93 12.23
C ALA A 24 -2.80 -13.85 11.58
N ALA A 25 -1.72 -14.27 10.91
CA ALA A 25 -0.77 -13.35 10.33
C ALA A 25 -1.53 -12.34 9.45
N THR A 26 -1.47 -11.07 9.82
CA THR A 26 -2.16 -10.01 9.08
C THR A 26 -1.60 -9.96 7.66
N TYR A 27 -2.48 -9.95 6.66
CA TYR A 27 -2.09 -9.83 5.27
C TYR A 27 -1.12 -8.66 5.04
N THR A 28 0.05 -8.96 4.46
CA THR A 28 0.99 -7.95 3.99
C THR A 28 0.96 -7.93 2.46
N PRO A 29 0.51 -6.84 1.81
CA PRO A 29 0.48 -6.75 0.36
C PRO A 29 1.87 -6.84 -0.26
N PRO A 30 2.00 -7.40 -1.48
CA PRO A 30 3.26 -7.33 -2.22
C PRO A 30 3.73 -5.90 -2.40
N SER A 31 5.03 -5.66 -2.24
CA SER A 31 5.62 -4.32 -2.39
C SER A 31 5.34 -3.65 -3.72
N THR A 32 5.31 -4.41 -4.81
CA THR A 32 4.97 -3.88 -6.13
C THR A 32 3.54 -3.33 -6.11
N ALA A 33 2.60 -4.03 -5.46
CA ALA A 33 1.24 -3.53 -5.31
C ALA A 33 1.19 -2.27 -4.44
N VAL A 34 1.94 -2.23 -3.32
CA VAL A 34 2.05 -1.04 -2.46
C VAL A 34 2.59 0.17 -3.24
N SER A 35 3.68 -0.04 -3.98
CA SER A 35 4.33 0.98 -4.82
C SER A 35 3.37 1.51 -5.90
N LYS A 36 2.61 0.62 -6.56
CA LYS A 36 1.64 1.03 -7.58
C LYS A 36 0.52 1.88 -6.98
N ILE A 37 0.00 1.55 -5.80
CA ILE A 37 -0.99 2.41 -5.13
C ILE A 37 -0.39 3.77 -4.73
N ASN A 38 0.87 3.81 -4.28
CA ASN A 38 1.52 5.09 -3.92
C ASN A 38 1.50 6.10 -5.07
N SER A 39 1.57 5.64 -6.33
CA SER A 39 1.45 6.51 -7.51
C SER A 39 0.10 7.25 -7.63
N TYR A 40 -0.94 6.75 -6.96
CA TYR A 40 -2.26 7.38 -6.90
C TYR A 40 -2.38 8.50 -5.85
N ARG A 41 -1.34 8.69 -5.02
CA ARG A 41 -1.31 9.71 -3.95
C ARG A 41 -0.69 11.04 -4.38
N GLY A 42 -0.25 11.16 -5.63
CA GLY A 42 0.44 12.35 -6.13
C GLY A 42 -0.44 13.60 -6.20
N TYR A 43 0.19 14.75 -5.91
CA TYR A 43 -0.36 16.11 -6.06
C TYR A 43 0.69 17.05 -6.65
N SER A 44 1.63 16.50 -7.44
CA SER A 44 2.79 17.22 -7.94
C SER A 44 2.43 18.35 -8.90
N GLU A 45 1.33 18.23 -9.63
CA GLU A 45 0.79 19.29 -10.50
C GLU A 45 0.61 20.60 -9.71
N LEU A 46 0.04 20.50 -8.51
CA LEU A 46 -0.19 21.65 -7.63
C LEU A 46 1.12 22.24 -7.10
N THR A 47 2.04 21.40 -6.61
CA THR A 47 3.33 21.88 -6.08
C THR A 47 4.23 22.45 -7.17
N SER A 48 4.18 21.90 -8.38
CA SER A 48 4.90 22.44 -9.54
C SER A 48 4.34 23.80 -9.94
N ALA A 49 3.01 23.96 -9.98
CA ALA A 49 2.39 25.25 -10.26
C ALA A 49 2.68 26.29 -9.15
N ALA A 50 2.77 25.87 -7.90
CA ALA A 50 3.10 26.73 -6.77
C ALA A 50 4.60 27.11 -6.70
N SER A 51 5.46 26.57 -7.56
CA SER A 51 6.90 26.86 -7.55
C SER A 51 7.16 28.37 -7.65
N GLY A 52 7.97 28.89 -6.74
CA GLY A 52 8.27 30.32 -6.63
C GLY A 52 7.21 31.14 -5.88
N MET A 53 6.19 30.50 -5.32
CA MET A 53 5.14 31.11 -4.49
C MET A 53 5.13 30.47 -3.10
N ASP A 54 4.69 31.23 -2.09
CA ASP A 54 4.37 30.66 -0.79
C ASP A 54 3.25 29.62 -0.94
N ILE A 55 3.55 28.37 -0.57
CA ILE A 55 2.63 27.24 -0.82
C ILE A 55 1.36 27.35 0.03
N ASP A 56 1.40 28.03 1.18
CA ASP A 56 0.24 28.31 2.01
C ASP A 56 -0.68 29.33 1.34
N GLN A 57 -0.14 30.42 0.81
CA GLN A 57 -0.88 31.39 0.00
C GLN A 57 -1.48 30.75 -1.25
N TYR A 58 -0.72 29.91 -1.97
CA TYR A 58 -1.21 29.17 -3.13
C TYR A 58 -2.39 28.27 -2.74
N THR A 59 -2.24 27.52 -1.64
CA THR A 59 -3.29 26.62 -1.14
C THR A 59 -4.51 27.41 -0.65
N TYR A 60 -4.31 28.59 -0.07
CA TYR A 60 -5.40 29.48 0.33
C TYR A 60 -6.17 29.99 -0.89
N ASN A 61 -5.46 30.46 -1.91
CA ASN A 61 -6.06 30.86 -3.19
C ASN A 61 -6.84 29.70 -3.81
N MET A 62 -6.29 28.48 -3.83
CA MET A 62 -6.99 27.28 -4.26
C MET A 62 -8.34 27.10 -3.54
N THR A 63 -8.42 27.30 -2.22
CA THR A 63 -9.72 27.19 -1.50
C THR A 63 -10.79 28.13 -2.04
N THR A 64 -10.42 29.29 -2.58
CA THR A 64 -11.37 30.25 -3.14
C THR A 64 -11.94 29.80 -4.49
N TRP A 65 -11.23 28.91 -5.20
CA TRP A 65 -11.68 28.28 -6.44
C TRP A 65 -12.55 27.03 -6.22
N GLN A 66 -12.66 26.52 -4.98
CA GLN A 66 -13.53 25.38 -4.67
C GLN A 66 -14.98 25.70 -5.07
N ILE A 67 -15.63 24.74 -5.72
CA ILE A 67 -17.02 24.88 -6.19
C ILE A 67 -17.96 24.74 -4.98
N ALA A 68 -19.14 25.37 -5.05
CA ALA A 68 -20.11 25.36 -3.94
C ALA A 68 -20.54 23.94 -3.50
N ASN A 69 -20.49 22.97 -4.42
CA ASN A 69 -20.76 21.55 -4.14
C ASN A 69 -19.61 20.81 -3.40
N GLY A 70 -18.49 21.50 -3.13
CA GLY A 70 -17.31 21.00 -2.43
C GLY A 70 -16.22 20.39 -3.32
N GLY A 71 -16.51 20.12 -4.60
CA GLY A 71 -15.53 19.61 -5.55
C GLY A 71 -14.63 20.70 -6.15
N PHE A 72 -13.63 20.26 -6.89
CA PHE A 72 -12.79 21.10 -7.74
C PHE A 72 -12.97 20.71 -9.21
N TYR A 73 -12.61 21.63 -10.11
CA TYR A 73 -12.48 21.33 -11.54
C TYR A 73 -11.04 20.96 -11.89
N LYS A 74 -10.86 20.26 -13.01
CA LYS A 74 -9.55 19.77 -13.46
C LYS A 74 -8.72 20.83 -14.17
N ALA A 75 -7.40 20.60 -14.23
CA ALA A 75 -6.44 21.48 -14.93
C ALA A 75 -6.46 22.94 -14.42
N MET A 76 -6.68 23.11 -13.12
CA MET A 76 -6.81 24.43 -12.48
C MET A 76 -5.53 24.85 -11.73
N ALA A 77 -4.48 24.04 -11.72
CA ALA A 77 -3.28 24.27 -10.91
C ALA A 77 -2.66 25.66 -11.13
N ASP A 78 -2.56 26.14 -12.36
CA ASP A 78 -2.06 27.50 -12.65
C ASP A 78 -3.03 28.60 -12.20
N LYS A 79 -4.34 28.36 -12.21
CA LYS A 79 -5.35 29.33 -11.78
C LYS A 79 -5.27 29.60 -10.28
N TYR A 80 -4.86 28.61 -9.50
CA TYR A 80 -4.70 28.73 -8.05
C TYR A 80 -3.55 29.68 -7.62
N LYS A 81 -2.71 30.15 -8.55
CA LYS A 81 -1.71 31.20 -8.26
C LYS A 81 -2.34 32.51 -7.78
N SER A 82 -3.61 32.77 -8.12
CA SER A 82 -4.35 33.95 -7.67
C SER A 82 -5.67 33.53 -7.04
N ALA A 83 -6.13 34.30 -6.05
CA ALA A 83 -7.47 34.12 -5.50
C ALA A 83 -8.52 34.30 -6.61
N TYR A 84 -9.62 33.55 -6.50
CA TYR A 84 -10.72 33.61 -7.44
C TYR A 84 -11.34 35.01 -7.44
N GLY A 85 -11.32 35.66 -8.61
CA GLY A 85 -11.79 37.03 -8.80
C GLY A 85 -13.19 37.16 -9.44
N GLY A 86 -13.87 36.03 -9.72
CA GLY A 86 -15.16 36.00 -10.43
C GLY A 86 -15.14 35.10 -11.68
N GLY A 87 -16.32 34.81 -12.23
CA GLY A 87 -16.50 33.95 -13.42
C GLY A 87 -16.80 32.48 -13.10
N GLN A 88 -16.66 31.59 -14.07
CA GLN A 88 -16.92 30.16 -13.86
C GLN A 88 -15.72 29.48 -13.18
N LYS A 89 -15.99 28.60 -12.22
CA LYS A 89 -15.00 27.73 -11.55
C LYS A 89 -14.84 26.37 -12.24
N SER A 90 -15.74 26.05 -13.17
CA SER A 90 -15.73 24.84 -13.98
C SER A 90 -16.17 25.16 -15.39
N GLU A 91 -15.54 24.54 -16.38
CA GLU A 91 -16.03 24.60 -17.77
C GLU A 91 -17.25 23.67 -17.97
N TRP A 92 -17.56 22.83 -16.99
CA TRP A 92 -18.70 21.93 -17.03
C TRP A 92 -19.80 22.42 -16.10
N GLN A 93 -21.01 22.49 -16.63
CA GLN A 93 -22.18 22.95 -15.89
C GLN A 93 -23.27 21.89 -15.85
N ALA A 94 -24.05 21.88 -14.76
CA ALA A 94 -25.24 21.07 -14.66
C ALA A 94 -26.33 21.59 -15.61
N LYS A 95 -27.25 20.72 -16.04
CA LYS A 95 -28.38 21.11 -16.91
C LYS A 95 -29.26 22.21 -16.28
N GLY A 96 -29.36 22.25 -14.95
CA GLY A 96 -30.08 23.27 -14.18
C GLY A 96 -29.26 24.51 -13.82
N GLY A 97 -28.05 24.65 -14.37
CA GLY A 97 -27.09 25.69 -13.97
C GLY A 97 -26.20 25.27 -12.80
N GLY A 98 -25.10 25.99 -12.62
CA GLY A 98 -24.10 25.73 -11.60
C GLY A 98 -22.94 24.86 -12.07
N ASP A 99 -21.76 25.16 -11.53
CA ASP A 99 -20.51 24.51 -11.89
C ASP A 99 -20.43 23.07 -11.34
N LEU A 100 -19.82 22.17 -12.12
CA LEU A 100 -19.63 20.77 -11.75
C LEU A 100 -18.23 20.52 -11.20
N GLY A 101 -18.16 19.80 -10.07
CA GLY A 101 -16.92 19.22 -9.58
C GLY A 101 -16.65 17.88 -10.28
N THR A 102 -15.38 17.48 -10.31
CA THR A 102 -14.94 16.25 -10.97
C THR A 102 -13.85 15.54 -10.19
N ILE A 103 -13.75 14.22 -10.37
CA ILE A 103 -12.59 13.41 -9.97
C ILE A 103 -11.70 13.02 -11.17
N ASP A 104 -12.04 13.52 -12.35
CA ASP A 104 -11.26 13.39 -13.58
C ASP A 104 -9.92 14.15 -13.48
N ASN A 105 -8.86 13.61 -14.11
CA ASN A 105 -7.52 14.20 -14.11
C ASN A 105 -7.05 14.68 -12.73
N ASN A 106 -7.15 13.82 -11.72
CA ASN A 106 -6.73 14.05 -10.33
C ASN A 106 -7.55 15.09 -9.54
N ALA A 107 -8.44 15.84 -10.19
CA ALA A 107 -9.19 16.93 -9.58
C ALA A 107 -9.95 16.48 -8.33
N THR A 108 -10.12 17.40 -7.40
CA THR A 108 -10.63 17.17 -6.04
C THR A 108 -9.67 16.34 -5.19
N ILE A 109 -9.13 15.23 -5.70
CA ILE A 109 -8.33 14.28 -4.95
C ILE A 109 -6.95 14.84 -4.60
N GLN A 110 -6.26 15.47 -5.56
CA GLN A 110 -4.96 16.09 -5.29
C GLN A 110 -5.08 17.33 -4.40
N GLU A 111 -6.14 18.13 -4.58
CA GLU A 111 -6.43 19.29 -3.74
C GLU A 111 -6.70 18.86 -2.29
N MET A 112 -7.47 17.79 -2.08
CA MET A 112 -7.69 17.22 -0.74
C MET A 112 -6.39 16.85 -0.04
N ARG A 113 -5.44 16.24 -0.75
CA ARG A 113 -4.13 15.88 -0.19
C ARG A 113 -3.32 17.11 0.18
N LEU A 114 -3.21 18.09 -0.72
CA LEU A 114 -2.48 19.33 -0.45
C LEU A 114 -3.09 20.05 0.76
N LEU A 115 -4.42 20.16 0.84
CA LEU A 115 -5.11 20.77 1.99
C LEU A 115 -4.75 20.09 3.31
N ALA A 116 -4.71 18.75 3.33
CA ALA A 116 -4.35 17.99 4.52
C ALA A 116 -2.88 18.17 4.93
N VAL A 117 -1.95 18.15 3.96
CA VAL A 117 -0.52 18.45 4.20
C VAL A 117 -0.38 19.86 4.78
N ARG A 118 -0.94 20.87 4.10
CA ARG A 118 -0.80 22.26 4.53
C ARG A 118 -1.49 22.56 5.85
N TYR A 119 -2.60 21.88 6.17
CA TYR A 119 -3.25 22.00 7.48
C TYR A 119 -2.35 21.55 8.64
N LYS A 120 -1.55 20.48 8.44
CA LYS A 120 -0.59 20.00 9.45
C LYS A 120 0.56 20.98 9.64
N GLU A 121 1.03 21.57 8.55
CA GLU A 121 2.28 22.34 8.53
C GLU A 121 2.10 23.85 8.77
N THR A 122 0.95 24.42 8.39
CA THR A 122 0.75 25.87 8.50
C THR A 122 0.66 26.31 9.95
N THR A 123 1.33 27.43 10.24
CA THR A 123 1.23 28.15 11.52
C THR A 123 0.23 29.31 11.46
N ASN A 124 -0.31 29.62 10.28
CA ASN A 124 -1.30 30.67 10.10
C ASN A 124 -2.70 30.14 10.43
N ASN A 125 -3.29 30.63 11.51
CA ASN A 125 -4.61 30.18 11.99
C ASN A 125 -5.75 30.41 10.98
N ASN A 126 -5.69 31.49 10.19
CA ASN A 126 -6.71 31.76 9.17
C ASN A 126 -6.63 30.75 8.04
N TYR A 127 -5.41 30.43 7.58
CA TYR A 127 -5.18 29.41 6.56
C TYR A 127 -5.56 28.03 7.07
N LYS A 128 -5.18 27.71 8.30
CA LYS A 128 -5.56 26.45 8.95
C LYS A 128 -7.07 26.25 8.97
N ALA A 129 -7.84 27.26 9.34
CA ALA A 129 -9.31 27.22 9.33
C ALA A 129 -9.89 27.07 7.91
N ALA A 130 -9.35 27.80 6.94
CA ALA A 130 -9.75 27.71 5.53
C ALA A 130 -9.47 26.32 4.94
N PHE A 131 -8.30 25.74 5.22
CA PHE A 131 -7.92 24.41 4.75
C PHE A 131 -8.81 23.33 5.32
N LYS A 132 -9.08 23.37 6.63
CA LYS A 132 -10.02 22.45 7.30
C LYS A 132 -11.42 22.54 6.69
N THR A 133 -11.92 23.75 6.49
CA THR A 133 -13.25 23.97 5.92
C THR A 133 -13.34 23.46 4.48
N SER A 134 -12.35 23.79 3.64
CA SER A 134 -12.28 23.34 2.25
C SER A 134 -12.16 21.82 2.16
N PHE A 135 -11.31 21.21 2.99
CA PHE A 135 -11.14 19.76 3.04
C PHE A 135 -12.45 19.04 3.38
N ASN A 136 -13.17 19.48 4.42
CA ASN A 136 -14.44 18.85 4.80
C ASN A 136 -15.54 19.03 3.74
N LYS A 137 -15.53 20.14 2.99
CA LYS A 137 -16.40 20.29 1.81
C LYS A 137 -16.08 19.27 0.73
N ALA A 138 -14.80 19.01 0.45
CA ALA A 138 -14.37 18.00 -0.52
C ALA A 138 -14.67 16.56 -0.05
N VAL A 139 -14.56 16.28 1.25
CA VAL A 139 -15.05 15.02 1.85
C VAL A 139 -16.55 14.85 1.61
N ASN A 140 -17.35 15.88 1.89
CA ASN A 140 -18.78 15.85 1.64
C ASN A 140 -19.12 15.69 0.15
N PHE A 141 -18.33 16.27 -0.75
CA PHE A 141 -18.46 16.07 -2.19
C PHE A 141 -18.30 14.59 -2.57
N LEU A 142 -17.24 13.91 -2.11
CA LEU A 142 -17.02 12.48 -2.37
C LEU A 142 -18.14 11.60 -1.80
N LEU A 143 -18.58 11.89 -0.58
CA LEU A 143 -19.70 11.17 0.05
C LEU A 143 -21.02 11.38 -0.69
N THR A 144 -21.26 12.59 -1.21
CA THR A 144 -22.50 12.95 -1.90
C THR A 144 -22.56 12.41 -3.33
N MET A 145 -21.43 12.40 -4.04
CA MET A 145 -21.39 11.92 -5.43
C MET A 145 -21.55 10.39 -5.53
N GLN A 146 -21.19 9.66 -4.48
CA GLN A 146 -21.27 8.20 -4.46
C GLN A 146 -22.69 7.73 -4.76
N ARG A 147 -22.80 6.81 -5.73
CA ARG A 147 -24.08 6.21 -6.11
C ARG A 147 -24.52 5.19 -5.07
N SER A 148 -25.81 4.88 -5.03
CA SER A 148 -26.39 3.96 -4.03
C SER A 148 -25.73 2.58 -3.99
N LYS A 149 -25.20 2.10 -5.14
CA LYS A 149 -24.45 0.84 -5.26
C LYS A 149 -22.97 0.94 -4.89
N GLY A 150 -22.45 2.12 -4.54
CA GLY A 150 -21.08 2.33 -4.07
C GLY A 150 -20.11 2.91 -5.10
N GLY A 151 -20.44 2.89 -6.38
CA GLY A 151 -19.59 3.45 -7.43
C GLY A 151 -19.50 4.98 -7.40
N LEU A 152 -18.36 5.51 -7.83
CA LEU A 152 -18.13 6.95 -7.96
C LEU A 152 -18.22 7.40 -9.43
N PRO A 153 -19.09 8.38 -9.76
CA PRO A 153 -19.16 8.92 -11.11
C PRO A 153 -17.95 9.80 -11.45
N GLN A 154 -17.76 10.18 -12.71
CA GLN A 154 -16.70 11.12 -13.09
C GLN A 154 -16.96 12.51 -12.48
N VAL A 155 -18.22 12.95 -12.51
CA VAL A 155 -18.63 14.31 -12.12
C VAL A 155 -19.80 14.32 -11.16
N TRP A 156 -19.90 15.42 -10.41
CA TRP A 156 -21.07 15.72 -9.60
C TRP A 156 -21.29 17.25 -9.48
N PRO A 157 -22.54 17.76 -9.52
CA PRO A 157 -23.81 17.14 -9.91
C PRO A 157 -23.82 16.41 -11.26
N LYS A 158 -24.92 15.69 -11.56
CA LYS A 158 -25.09 15.00 -12.85
C LYS A 158 -25.02 15.98 -14.01
N ARG A 159 -24.30 15.59 -15.06
CA ARG A 159 -24.14 16.34 -16.32
C ARG A 159 -25.12 15.89 -17.40
N GLY A 160 -25.63 14.65 -17.34
CA GLY A 160 -26.56 14.09 -18.32
C GLY A 160 -25.88 13.35 -19.49
N ASN A 161 -24.67 12.85 -19.30
CA ASN A 161 -23.95 12.05 -20.31
C ASN A 161 -23.09 10.96 -19.62
N TYR A 162 -22.14 10.35 -20.35
CA TYR A 162 -21.29 9.28 -19.81
C TYR A 162 -20.56 9.64 -18.51
N SER A 163 -20.31 10.93 -18.23
CA SER A 163 -19.65 11.36 -16.99
C SER A 163 -20.49 11.10 -15.73
N ASP A 164 -21.77 10.77 -15.89
CA ASP A 164 -22.63 10.34 -14.79
C ASP A 164 -22.43 8.88 -14.37
N GLN A 165 -21.72 8.10 -15.20
CA GLN A 165 -21.45 6.68 -15.01
C GLN A 165 -20.25 6.44 -14.09
N ILE A 166 -20.18 5.23 -13.52
CA ILE A 166 -19.09 4.88 -12.61
C ILE A 166 -17.79 4.80 -13.40
N THR A 167 -16.79 5.58 -13.00
CA THR A 167 -15.67 5.92 -13.87
C THR A 167 -14.35 5.38 -13.31
N LEU A 168 -13.87 4.29 -13.90
CA LEU A 168 -12.52 3.76 -13.67
C LEU A 168 -11.48 4.41 -14.58
N ASN A 169 -11.92 4.98 -15.71
CA ASN A 169 -11.08 5.72 -16.66
C ASN A 169 -10.16 6.73 -15.98
N ASP A 170 -8.91 6.75 -16.44
CA ASP A 170 -7.82 7.59 -15.91
C ASP A 170 -7.60 7.38 -14.39
N ASN A 171 -7.97 6.19 -13.89
CA ASN A 171 -7.96 5.79 -12.48
C ASN A 171 -8.80 6.72 -11.58
N ALA A 172 -9.81 7.41 -12.10
CA ALA A 172 -10.56 8.43 -11.35
C ALA A 172 -11.17 7.88 -10.04
N MET A 173 -11.99 6.83 -10.12
CA MET A 173 -12.54 6.17 -8.94
C MET A 173 -11.45 5.52 -8.07
N ILE A 174 -10.40 4.94 -8.66
CA ILE A 174 -9.32 4.30 -7.90
C ILE A 174 -8.54 5.32 -7.05
N ARG A 175 -8.18 6.47 -7.60
CA ARG A 175 -7.52 7.56 -6.86
C ARG A 175 -8.39 8.08 -5.72
N ALA A 176 -9.69 8.21 -5.96
CA ALA A 176 -10.65 8.55 -4.92
C ALA A 176 -10.63 7.48 -3.80
N MET A 177 -10.76 6.20 -4.14
CA MET A 177 -10.73 5.10 -3.19
C MET A 177 -9.43 5.04 -2.37
N VAL A 178 -8.26 5.28 -2.98
CA VAL A 178 -6.98 5.36 -2.25
C VAL A 178 -6.98 6.49 -1.23
N THR A 179 -7.53 7.65 -1.59
CA THR A 179 -7.68 8.78 -0.65
C THR A 179 -8.69 8.47 0.45
N MET A 180 -9.80 7.81 0.13
CA MET A 180 -10.77 7.34 1.13
C MET A 180 -10.14 6.33 2.09
N MET A 181 -9.28 5.43 1.59
CA MET A 181 -8.53 4.46 2.38
C MET A 181 -7.55 5.13 3.33
N ASP A 182 -6.77 6.10 2.84
CA ASP A 182 -5.84 6.85 3.68
C ASP A 182 -6.57 7.66 4.76
N ILE A 183 -7.72 8.27 4.43
CA ILE A 183 -8.57 8.95 5.40
C ILE A 183 -9.08 7.95 6.43
N ALA A 184 -9.66 6.82 6.01
CA ALA A 184 -10.21 5.83 6.94
C ALA A 184 -9.15 5.29 7.90
N ASN A 185 -7.94 5.04 7.40
CA ASN A 185 -6.85 4.45 8.16
C ASN A 185 -6.00 5.45 8.95
N LYS A 186 -6.35 6.74 8.94
CA LYS A 186 -5.52 7.82 9.53
C LYS A 186 -4.09 7.79 8.97
N THR A 187 -3.92 7.47 7.69
CA THR A 187 -2.62 7.54 7.02
C THR A 187 -2.26 9.01 6.78
N SER A 188 -1.03 9.41 7.12
CA SER A 188 -0.54 10.77 6.86
C SER A 188 -0.77 11.15 5.39
N PRO A 189 -1.31 12.34 5.07
CA PRO A 189 -1.49 13.51 5.97
C PRO A 189 -2.86 13.58 6.70
N PHE A 190 -3.68 12.53 6.67
CA PHE A 190 -5.03 12.54 7.25
C PHE A 190 -5.11 12.08 8.72
N ASP A 191 -3.96 11.95 9.37
CA ASP A 191 -3.72 11.62 10.77
C ASP A 191 -3.88 12.81 11.75
N SER A 192 -4.36 13.95 11.26
CA SER A 192 -4.64 15.15 12.06
C SER A 192 -6.12 15.31 12.41
N ASP A 193 -6.44 16.35 13.17
CA ASP A 193 -7.82 16.74 13.51
C ASP A 193 -8.54 17.49 12.37
N ILE A 194 -7.99 17.50 11.14
CA ILE A 194 -8.64 18.10 9.97
C ILE A 194 -10.02 17.51 9.70
N ILE A 195 -10.24 16.26 10.10
CA ILE A 195 -11.49 15.50 9.98
C ILE A 195 -11.77 14.74 11.27
N ASP A 196 -13.02 14.77 11.71
CA ASP A 196 -13.47 14.03 12.89
C ASP A 196 -13.67 12.53 12.62
N ASP A 197 -13.69 11.72 13.68
CA ASP A 197 -13.80 10.26 13.57
C ASP A 197 -15.17 9.79 13.06
N ALA A 198 -16.23 10.57 13.28
CA ALA A 198 -17.57 10.25 12.77
C ALA A 198 -17.63 10.36 11.23
N THR A 199 -17.04 11.41 10.67
CA THR A 199 -16.93 11.64 9.23
C THR A 199 -15.94 10.67 8.60
N ARG A 200 -14.84 10.36 9.30
CA ARG A 200 -13.90 9.30 8.90
C ARG A 200 -14.58 7.94 8.80
N SER A 201 -15.46 7.61 9.73
CA SER A 201 -16.25 6.37 9.71
C SER A 201 -17.21 6.32 8.52
N LYS A 202 -17.87 7.44 8.18
CA LYS A 202 -18.67 7.55 6.95
C LYS A 202 -17.84 7.31 5.69
N MET A 203 -16.61 7.84 5.66
CA MET A 203 -15.68 7.62 4.55
C MET A 203 -15.29 6.14 4.42
N LYS A 204 -15.02 5.46 5.54
CA LYS A 204 -14.76 4.02 5.56
C LYS A 204 -15.96 3.22 5.04
N SER A 205 -17.18 3.52 5.49
CA SER A 205 -18.39 2.85 4.97
C SER A 205 -18.61 3.11 3.49
N ALA A 206 -18.29 4.31 3.00
CA ALA A 206 -18.33 4.63 1.58
C ALA A 206 -17.26 3.84 0.80
N LEU A 207 -16.05 3.70 1.34
CA LEU A 207 -14.99 2.89 0.74
C LEU A 207 -15.39 1.41 0.64
N ASP A 208 -15.99 0.84 1.69
CA ASP A 208 -16.45 -0.55 1.70
C ASP A 208 -17.48 -0.80 0.59
N LYS A 209 -18.41 0.14 0.38
CA LYS A 209 -19.37 0.08 -0.73
C LYS A 209 -18.69 0.20 -2.09
N ALA A 210 -17.62 0.99 -2.21
CA ALA A 210 -16.86 1.11 -3.45
C ALA A 210 -16.12 -0.19 -3.79
N VAL A 211 -15.57 -0.90 -2.80
CA VAL A 211 -14.97 -2.22 -2.98
C VAL A 211 -16.03 -3.25 -3.40
N ASP A 212 -17.17 -3.28 -2.72
CA ASP A 212 -18.30 -4.14 -3.09
C ASP A 212 -18.78 -3.86 -4.52
N TYR A 213 -18.82 -2.59 -4.93
CA TYR A 213 -19.11 -2.20 -6.31
C TYR A 213 -18.13 -2.82 -7.30
N LEU A 214 -16.82 -2.70 -7.06
CA LEU A 214 -15.80 -3.26 -7.96
C LEU A 214 -15.96 -4.78 -8.11
N LEU A 215 -16.19 -5.50 -7.01
CA LEU A 215 -16.41 -6.95 -7.04
C LEU A 215 -17.63 -7.33 -7.87
N LYS A 216 -18.75 -6.61 -7.70
CA LYS A 216 -20.00 -6.86 -8.44
C LYS A 216 -19.95 -6.42 -9.90
N ALA A 217 -19.15 -5.41 -10.21
CA ALA A 217 -18.99 -4.88 -11.57
C ALA A 217 -17.96 -5.67 -12.40
N GLN A 218 -17.20 -6.59 -11.79
CA GLN A 218 -16.23 -7.39 -12.53
C GLN A 218 -16.92 -8.22 -13.62
N ILE A 219 -16.37 -8.16 -14.82
CA ILE A 219 -16.94 -8.89 -15.97
C ILE A 219 -16.65 -10.39 -15.77
N VAL A 220 -17.71 -11.19 -15.81
CA VAL A 220 -17.64 -12.65 -15.70
C VAL A 220 -18.14 -13.25 -17.01
N ASN A 221 -17.32 -14.06 -17.66
CA ASN A 221 -17.73 -14.83 -18.84
C ASN A 221 -17.59 -16.32 -18.54
N ASP A 222 -18.64 -17.10 -18.81
CA ASP A 222 -18.67 -18.54 -18.60
C ASP A 222 -18.22 -18.96 -17.18
N GLY A 223 -18.67 -18.21 -16.18
CA GLY A 223 -18.31 -18.43 -14.76
C GLY A 223 -16.89 -18.00 -14.37
N LYS A 224 -16.09 -17.49 -15.32
CA LYS A 224 -14.71 -17.05 -15.09
C LYS A 224 -14.64 -15.54 -14.91
N HIS A 225 -14.07 -15.11 -13.78
CA HIS A 225 -13.78 -13.71 -13.53
C HIS A 225 -12.72 -13.22 -14.54
N THR A 226 -12.94 -12.02 -15.07
CA THR A 226 -12.01 -11.37 -16.01
C THR A 226 -11.53 -10.05 -15.41
N VAL A 227 -11.88 -8.93 -16.02
CA VAL A 227 -11.44 -7.58 -15.66
C VAL A 227 -12.64 -6.61 -15.70
N TRP A 228 -12.39 -5.31 -15.77
CA TRP A 228 -13.41 -4.26 -15.74
C TRP A 228 -13.43 -3.45 -17.03
N CYS A 229 -14.53 -2.75 -17.27
CA CYS A 229 -14.62 -1.70 -18.27
C CYS A 229 -14.05 -0.39 -17.73
N ALA A 230 -13.69 0.54 -18.63
CA ALA A 230 -13.31 1.90 -18.23
C ALA A 230 -14.48 2.66 -17.56
N GLN A 231 -15.72 2.33 -17.92
CA GLN A 231 -16.93 2.85 -17.30
C GLN A 231 -17.98 1.76 -17.13
N HIS A 232 -18.73 1.84 -16.03
CA HIS A 232 -19.83 0.94 -15.73
C HIS A 232 -21.10 1.72 -15.44
N ASP A 233 -22.25 1.18 -15.86
CA ASP A 233 -23.53 1.79 -15.60
C ASP A 233 -23.79 1.90 -14.09
N THR A 234 -24.26 3.07 -13.66
CA THR A 234 -24.56 3.37 -12.26
C THR A 234 -25.54 2.36 -11.63
N ASN A 235 -26.51 1.86 -12.41
CA ASN A 235 -27.56 1.01 -11.89
C ASN A 235 -27.33 -0.46 -12.25
N SER A 236 -27.06 -0.79 -13.51
CA SER A 236 -26.97 -2.19 -13.94
C SER A 236 -25.61 -2.83 -13.64
N LEU A 237 -24.58 -2.03 -13.33
CA LEU A 237 -23.17 -2.45 -13.19
C LEU A 237 -22.55 -2.91 -14.53
N ALA A 238 -23.30 -2.90 -15.62
CA ALA A 238 -22.83 -3.39 -16.91
C ALA A 238 -21.75 -2.45 -17.49
N PRO A 239 -20.80 -2.98 -18.27
CA PRO A 239 -19.91 -2.16 -19.10
C PRO A 239 -20.72 -1.19 -19.96
N VAL A 240 -20.33 0.08 -19.95
CA VAL A 240 -20.90 1.12 -20.82
C VAL A 240 -19.78 1.89 -21.51
N GLY A 241 -20.12 2.53 -22.63
CA GLY A 241 -19.19 3.39 -23.34
C GLY A 241 -19.08 4.79 -22.73
N ALA A 242 -18.09 5.54 -23.18
CA ALA A 242 -17.91 6.94 -22.85
C ALA A 242 -17.95 7.84 -24.08
N ARG A 243 -16.79 8.30 -24.55
CA ARG A 243 -16.69 9.02 -25.83
C ARG A 243 -16.98 8.06 -26.98
N ALA A 244 -17.29 8.56 -28.17
CA ALA A 244 -17.72 7.73 -29.30
C ALA A 244 -16.76 6.56 -29.60
N TYR A 245 -15.45 6.79 -29.45
CA TYR A 245 -14.39 5.80 -29.67
C TYR A 245 -14.05 4.93 -28.44
N GLU A 246 -14.81 5.04 -27.34
CA GLU A 246 -14.64 4.29 -26.10
C GLU A 246 -15.90 3.48 -25.84
N LEU A 247 -16.00 2.34 -26.52
CA LEU A 247 -17.17 1.47 -26.49
C LEU A 247 -17.18 0.59 -25.23
N PRO A 248 -18.35 0.04 -24.83
CA PRO A 248 -18.42 -0.98 -23.79
C PRO A 248 -17.42 -2.12 -24.08
N SER A 249 -16.53 -2.37 -23.14
CA SER A 249 -15.39 -3.27 -23.36
C SER A 249 -14.77 -3.73 -22.04
N LYS A 250 -13.97 -4.79 -22.10
CA LYS A 250 -12.95 -5.03 -21.08
C LYS A 250 -11.78 -4.08 -21.36
N SER A 251 -11.36 -3.34 -20.34
CA SER A 251 -10.25 -2.41 -20.45
C SER A 251 -8.94 -3.08 -20.04
N GLY A 252 -7.97 -3.13 -20.94
CA GLY A 252 -6.61 -3.56 -20.59
C GLY A 252 -5.90 -2.56 -19.67
N ASN A 253 -6.19 -1.27 -19.82
CA ASN A 253 -5.52 -0.20 -19.08
C ASN A 253 -6.15 0.06 -17.70
N GLU A 254 -7.45 0.37 -17.67
CA GLU A 254 -8.10 0.87 -16.44
C GLU A 254 -8.27 -0.24 -15.38
N SER A 255 -8.30 -1.50 -15.81
CA SER A 255 -8.37 -2.65 -14.91
C SER A 255 -7.13 -2.81 -14.03
N MET A 256 -5.98 -2.24 -14.43
CA MET A 256 -4.77 -2.29 -13.61
C MET A 256 -4.99 -1.66 -12.23
N GLY A 257 -5.60 -0.47 -12.21
CA GLY A 257 -5.83 0.27 -10.97
C GLY A 257 -6.73 -0.49 -10.00
N VAL A 258 -7.71 -1.23 -10.53
CA VAL A 258 -8.57 -2.11 -9.72
C VAL A 258 -7.75 -3.25 -9.11
N VAL A 259 -6.94 -3.95 -9.91
CA VAL A 259 -6.09 -5.05 -9.43
C VAL A 259 -5.14 -4.57 -8.33
N TRP A 260 -4.45 -3.46 -8.55
CA TRP A 260 -3.55 -2.88 -7.55
C TRP A 260 -4.28 -2.49 -6.28
N PHE A 261 -5.47 -1.87 -6.40
CA PHE A 261 -6.32 -1.55 -5.25
C PHE A 261 -6.67 -2.80 -4.44
N LEU A 262 -7.22 -3.84 -5.09
CA LEU A 262 -7.66 -5.05 -4.44
C LEU A 262 -6.52 -5.87 -3.83
N MET A 263 -5.32 -5.87 -4.45
CA MET A 263 -4.12 -6.47 -3.86
C MET A 263 -3.67 -5.77 -2.57
N ASN A 264 -4.02 -4.51 -2.34
CA ASN A 264 -3.71 -3.82 -1.07
C ASN A 264 -4.90 -3.80 -0.10
N TRP A 265 -6.03 -4.39 -0.47
CA TRP A 265 -7.17 -4.43 0.42
C TRP A 265 -6.85 -5.35 1.62
N PRO A 266 -6.98 -4.90 2.87
CA PRO A 266 -6.50 -5.67 4.03
C PRO A 266 -7.30 -6.96 4.25
N ASP A 267 -8.59 -6.97 3.93
CA ASP A 267 -9.43 -8.16 4.03
C ASP A 267 -9.37 -8.98 2.74
N GLN A 268 -8.38 -9.86 2.62
CA GLN A 268 -8.23 -10.79 1.48
C GLN A 268 -9.20 -11.97 1.56
N ASN A 269 -10.50 -11.70 1.71
CA ASN A 269 -11.54 -12.72 1.65
C ASN A 269 -11.63 -13.39 0.27
N GLU A 270 -12.37 -14.50 0.19
CA GLU A 270 -12.48 -15.32 -1.03
C GLU A 270 -12.91 -14.50 -2.26
N ALA A 271 -13.82 -13.53 -2.10
CA ALA A 271 -14.29 -12.71 -3.21
C ALA A 271 -13.20 -11.79 -3.77
N ILE A 272 -12.40 -11.18 -2.90
CA ILE A 272 -11.24 -10.35 -3.28
C ILE A 272 -10.20 -11.22 -3.99
N GLN A 273 -9.83 -12.35 -3.40
CA GLN A 273 -8.85 -13.26 -3.98
C GLN A 273 -9.30 -13.76 -5.35
N LYS A 274 -10.56 -14.17 -5.49
CA LYS A 274 -11.13 -14.64 -6.75
C LYS A 274 -11.13 -13.55 -7.82
N ALA A 275 -11.44 -12.31 -7.45
CA ALA A 275 -11.40 -11.18 -8.36
C ALA A 275 -10.00 -10.90 -8.88
N VAL A 276 -9.00 -10.83 -7.98
CA VAL A 276 -7.59 -10.60 -8.34
C VAL A 276 -7.04 -11.75 -9.19
N LYS A 277 -7.22 -13.00 -8.76
CA LYS A 277 -6.77 -14.21 -9.50
C LYS A 277 -7.41 -14.29 -10.89
N GLY A 278 -8.70 -13.94 -11.02
CA GLY A 278 -9.39 -13.87 -12.31
C GLY A 278 -8.81 -12.83 -13.26
N ALA A 279 -8.51 -11.63 -12.75
CA ALA A 279 -7.87 -10.58 -13.54
C ALA A 279 -6.46 -10.97 -14.00
N ILE A 280 -5.65 -11.56 -13.11
CA ILE A 280 -4.32 -12.09 -13.45
C ILE A 280 -4.43 -13.14 -14.57
N ALA A 281 -5.35 -14.09 -14.45
CA ALA A 281 -5.59 -15.11 -15.46
C ALA A 281 -5.99 -14.50 -16.82
N TRP A 282 -6.80 -13.44 -16.81
CA TRP A 282 -7.17 -12.72 -18.02
C TRP A 282 -5.97 -11.99 -18.65
N TYR A 283 -5.12 -11.33 -17.86
CA TYR A 283 -3.89 -10.68 -18.37
C TYR A 283 -2.92 -11.72 -18.94
N LYS A 284 -2.77 -12.90 -18.32
CA LYS A 284 -1.97 -14.00 -18.88
C LYS A 284 -2.49 -14.45 -20.24
N LYS A 285 -3.80 -14.71 -20.34
CA LYS A 285 -4.46 -15.18 -21.56
C LYS A 285 -4.29 -14.20 -22.73
N ASN A 286 -4.44 -12.90 -22.46
CA ASN A 286 -4.50 -11.86 -23.49
C ASN A 286 -3.16 -11.18 -23.79
N LYS A 287 -2.06 -11.71 -23.24
CA LYS A 287 -0.70 -11.20 -23.48
C LYS A 287 -0.24 -11.49 -24.90
N LEU A 288 0.08 -10.45 -25.66
CA LEU A 288 0.88 -10.60 -26.88
C LEU A 288 2.37 -10.50 -26.53
N LYS A 289 3.09 -11.62 -26.68
CA LYS A 289 4.54 -11.69 -26.43
C LYS A 289 5.32 -11.13 -27.61
N ASP A 290 6.45 -10.50 -27.32
CA ASP A 290 7.41 -9.95 -28.30
C ASP A 290 6.78 -8.91 -29.22
N LYS A 291 5.74 -8.22 -28.73
CA LYS A 291 5.04 -7.14 -29.42
C LYS A 291 5.14 -5.84 -28.64
N ALA A 292 5.12 -4.72 -29.36
CA ALA A 292 4.98 -3.38 -28.82
C ALA A 292 3.99 -2.57 -29.66
N PHE A 293 3.55 -1.43 -29.13
CA PHE A 293 2.62 -0.54 -29.84
C PHE A 293 3.33 0.73 -30.34
N SER A 294 3.14 1.01 -31.62
CA SER A 294 3.52 2.21 -32.32
C SER A 294 2.28 3.01 -32.70
N LYS A 295 2.27 4.30 -32.39
CA LYS A 295 1.18 5.21 -32.79
C LYS A 295 1.12 5.46 -34.31
N THR A 296 2.16 5.07 -35.05
CA THR A 296 2.20 5.20 -36.52
C THR A 296 1.96 3.88 -37.23
N ALA A 297 2.47 2.77 -36.70
CA ALA A 297 2.44 1.47 -37.35
C ALA A 297 1.49 0.45 -36.69
N GLY A 298 0.90 0.77 -35.54
CA GLY A 298 0.09 -0.16 -34.77
C GLY A 298 0.98 -1.17 -34.03
N VAL A 299 0.69 -2.46 -34.17
CA VAL A 299 1.46 -3.51 -33.48
C VAL A 299 2.75 -3.80 -34.26
N VAL A 300 3.89 -3.78 -33.57
CA VAL A 300 5.21 -4.07 -34.14
C VAL A 300 5.93 -5.15 -33.35
N ASP A 301 6.83 -5.89 -33.99
CA ASP A 301 7.71 -6.84 -33.32
C ASP A 301 8.75 -6.13 -32.45
N LYS A 302 8.90 -6.60 -31.21
CA LYS A 302 9.91 -6.14 -30.27
C LYS A 302 10.20 -7.24 -29.25
N ALA A 303 11.30 -7.96 -29.44
CA ALA A 303 11.72 -9.05 -28.56
C ALA A 303 11.77 -8.61 -27.08
N GLY A 304 11.31 -9.48 -26.19
CA GLY A 304 11.24 -9.26 -24.75
C GLY A 304 10.09 -8.34 -24.30
N SER A 305 9.36 -7.72 -25.22
CA SER A 305 8.22 -6.84 -24.88
C SER A 305 6.92 -7.61 -24.71
N SER A 306 5.97 -6.96 -24.06
CA SER A 306 4.62 -7.49 -23.84
C SER A 306 3.59 -6.44 -24.19
N LEU A 307 2.49 -6.86 -24.83
CA LEU A 307 1.45 -5.95 -25.29
C LEU A 307 0.06 -6.46 -24.94
N TRP A 308 -0.79 -5.52 -24.51
CA TRP A 308 -2.23 -5.66 -24.37
C TRP A 308 -2.93 -4.50 -25.07
N PHE A 309 -4.09 -4.76 -25.66
CA PHE A 309 -4.92 -3.70 -26.21
C PHE A 309 -5.65 -2.95 -25.10
N ARG A 310 -6.05 -1.71 -25.39
CA ARG A 310 -6.83 -0.91 -24.45
C ARG A 310 -8.25 -1.42 -24.33
N PHE A 311 -8.82 -1.95 -25.42
CA PHE A 311 -10.21 -2.41 -25.48
C PHE A 311 -10.34 -3.81 -26.06
N TYR A 312 -11.11 -4.64 -25.36
CA TYR A 312 -11.51 -5.97 -25.78
C TYR A 312 -13.03 -6.11 -25.69
N GLU A 313 -13.63 -6.87 -26.58
CA GLU A 313 -15.04 -7.20 -26.55
C GLU A 313 -15.43 -7.84 -25.20
N VAL A 314 -16.56 -7.39 -24.65
CA VAL A 314 -17.05 -7.83 -23.34
C VAL A 314 -17.23 -9.35 -23.28
N ASN A 315 -17.66 -9.98 -24.37
CA ASN A 315 -18.08 -11.37 -24.37
C ASN A 315 -16.99 -12.38 -24.80
N ASN A 316 -16.00 -11.99 -25.60
CA ASN A 316 -15.11 -12.97 -26.25
C ASN A 316 -13.63 -12.57 -26.34
N ASP A 317 -13.20 -11.49 -25.67
CA ASP A 317 -11.80 -11.04 -25.63
C ASP A 317 -11.21 -10.68 -27.01
N ASN A 318 -12.03 -10.45 -28.04
CA ASN A 318 -11.51 -9.89 -29.29
C ASN A 318 -11.13 -8.42 -29.07
N TYR A 319 -9.89 -8.04 -29.36
CA TYR A 319 -9.51 -6.62 -29.30
C TYR A 319 -10.17 -5.83 -30.42
N PHE A 320 -10.31 -4.51 -30.23
CA PHE A 320 -10.75 -3.60 -31.29
C PHE A 320 -10.19 -2.18 -31.16
N PHE A 321 -10.17 -1.47 -32.28
CA PHE A 321 -10.02 -0.03 -32.41
C PHE A 321 -11.37 0.60 -32.80
N CYS A 322 -11.53 1.90 -32.56
CA CYS A 322 -12.74 2.64 -32.89
C CYS A 322 -12.43 4.10 -33.22
N ASP A 323 -13.27 4.74 -34.03
CA ASP A 323 -13.13 6.14 -34.41
C ASP A 323 -14.29 7.01 -33.88
N ARG A 324 -14.30 8.29 -34.26
CA ARG A 324 -15.26 9.31 -33.84
C ARG A 324 -16.70 9.03 -34.27
N ASP A 325 -16.91 8.27 -35.33
CA ASP A 325 -18.25 7.83 -35.76
C ASP A 325 -18.76 6.63 -34.94
N GLY A 326 -17.99 6.20 -33.93
CA GLY A 326 -18.41 5.23 -32.93
C GLY A 326 -18.48 3.81 -33.47
N ALA A 327 -19.44 3.02 -32.95
CA ALA A 327 -19.46 1.56 -33.13
C ALA A 327 -19.43 1.09 -34.60
N SER A 328 -19.91 1.88 -35.55
CA SER A 328 -19.84 1.58 -37.00
C SER A 328 -18.41 1.53 -37.55
N THR A 329 -17.45 2.13 -36.86
CA THR A 329 -16.02 2.16 -37.24
C THR A 329 -15.18 1.13 -36.50
N LYS A 330 -15.82 0.26 -35.71
CA LYS A 330 -15.09 -0.79 -34.98
C LYS A 330 -14.32 -1.67 -35.95
N THR A 331 -13.03 -1.85 -35.69
CA THR A 331 -12.11 -2.58 -36.58
C THR A 331 -10.95 -3.19 -35.80
N GLN A 332 -10.35 -4.26 -36.31
CA GLN A 332 -9.06 -4.78 -35.83
C GLN A 332 -7.87 -4.28 -36.66
N ASP A 333 -8.15 -3.58 -37.76
CA ASP A 333 -7.14 -2.95 -38.60
C ASP A 333 -6.88 -1.52 -38.12
N PHE A 334 -5.72 -1.32 -37.48
CA PHE A 334 -5.30 -0.02 -36.97
C PHE A 334 -5.25 1.05 -38.07
N MET A 335 -4.94 0.67 -39.31
CA MET A 335 -4.81 1.63 -40.41
C MET A 335 -6.17 2.12 -40.95
N LYS A 336 -7.28 1.50 -40.53
CA LYS A 336 -8.63 1.92 -40.88
C LYS A 336 -9.22 2.99 -39.96
N ILE A 337 -8.65 3.23 -38.78
CA ILE A 337 -9.03 4.39 -37.97
C ILE A 337 -8.24 5.62 -38.40
N SER A 338 -8.85 6.79 -38.27
CA SER A 338 -8.32 8.10 -38.66
C SER A 338 -6.96 8.38 -38.04
N GLU A 339 -6.13 9.10 -38.76
CA GLU A 339 -4.79 9.46 -38.30
C GLU A 339 -4.80 10.23 -36.97
N GLU A 340 -5.81 11.09 -36.79
CA GLU A 340 -6.03 11.83 -35.54
C GLU A 340 -6.24 10.90 -34.35
N ARG A 341 -7.04 9.83 -34.49
CA ARG A 341 -7.22 8.82 -33.44
C ARG A 341 -6.02 7.89 -33.29
N ARG A 342 -5.31 7.55 -34.36
CA ARG A 342 -4.07 6.75 -34.29
C ARG A 342 -2.98 7.44 -33.47
N LYS A 343 -2.77 8.73 -33.72
CA LYS A 343 -1.69 9.52 -33.11
C LYS A 343 -2.09 10.13 -31.77
N GLY A 344 -3.35 10.54 -31.63
CA GLY A 344 -3.86 11.25 -30.46
C GLY A 344 -4.29 10.36 -29.29
N TYR A 345 -4.38 9.04 -29.48
CA TYR A 345 -4.91 8.13 -28.47
C TYR A 345 -4.04 6.87 -28.31
N GLN A 346 -3.90 6.39 -27.07
CA GLN A 346 -3.17 5.15 -26.79
C GLN A 346 -4.12 3.96 -26.92
N TRP A 347 -3.90 3.10 -27.91
CA TRP A 347 -4.78 1.96 -28.19
C TRP A 347 -4.27 0.62 -27.67
N ALA A 348 -3.00 0.50 -27.34
CA ALA A 348 -2.40 -0.68 -26.74
C ALA A 348 -1.11 -0.30 -26.00
N GLY A 349 -0.65 -1.12 -25.08
CA GLY A 349 0.56 -0.86 -24.29
C GLY A 349 0.90 -2.03 -23.38
N ASP A 350 2.00 -1.87 -22.62
CA ASP A 350 2.30 -2.81 -21.56
C ASP A 350 1.47 -2.45 -20.32
N TYR A 351 0.37 -3.17 -20.14
CA TYR A 351 -0.54 -3.00 -19.01
C TYR A 351 -0.46 -4.19 -18.02
N GLY A 352 -0.05 -5.37 -18.48
CA GLY A 352 -0.10 -6.58 -17.69
C GLY A 352 1.22 -7.00 -17.05
N SER A 353 2.39 -6.58 -17.58
CA SER A 353 3.67 -7.19 -17.17
C SER A 353 3.95 -7.05 -15.68
N ALA A 354 3.70 -5.87 -15.11
CA ALA A 354 3.89 -5.64 -13.68
C ALA A 354 2.94 -6.50 -12.82
N ILE A 355 1.68 -6.65 -13.23
CA ILE A 355 0.69 -7.50 -12.54
C ILE A 355 1.15 -8.95 -12.56
N LEU A 356 1.56 -9.44 -13.73
CA LEU A 356 2.04 -10.81 -13.89
C LEU A 356 3.33 -11.07 -13.10
N GLY A 357 4.24 -10.11 -13.04
CA GLY A 357 5.44 -10.19 -12.22
C GLY A 357 5.16 -10.18 -10.71
N THR A 358 4.01 -9.64 -10.28
CA THR A 358 3.60 -9.57 -8.86
C THR A 358 2.83 -10.81 -8.40
N GLU A 359 2.39 -11.68 -9.31
CA GLU A 359 1.52 -12.81 -8.99
C GLU A 359 2.11 -13.74 -7.94
N ASN A 360 3.37 -14.14 -8.07
CA ASN A 360 4.01 -15.06 -7.11
C ASN A 360 4.05 -14.44 -5.72
N ALA A 361 4.50 -13.18 -5.61
CA ALA A 361 4.51 -12.46 -4.34
C ALA A 361 3.10 -12.32 -3.74
N TYR A 362 2.07 -12.12 -4.57
CA TYR A 362 0.68 -12.09 -4.10
C TYR A 362 0.23 -13.44 -3.56
N LEU A 363 0.52 -14.55 -4.27
CA LEU A 363 0.17 -15.89 -3.82
C LEU A 363 0.92 -16.28 -2.54
N GLU A 364 2.19 -15.90 -2.42
CA GLU A 364 2.98 -16.07 -1.20
C GLU A 364 2.42 -15.26 -0.04
N ALA A 365 2.03 -14.00 -0.27
CA ALA A 365 1.38 -13.17 0.74
C ALA A 365 0.06 -13.77 1.23
N LEU A 366 -0.74 -14.37 0.35
CA LEU A 366 -1.95 -15.10 0.74
C LEU A 366 -1.61 -16.37 1.54
N ALA A 367 -0.62 -17.15 1.10
CA ALA A 367 -0.21 -18.35 1.81
C ALA A 367 0.31 -18.06 3.22
N LYS A 368 1.03 -16.94 3.41
CA LYS A 368 1.48 -16.44 4.72
C LYS A 368 0.32 -16.17 5.69
N MET A 369 -0.87 -15.82 5.19
CA MET A 369 -2.06 -15.63 6.04
C MET A 369 -2.68 -16.93 6.53
N ASP A 370 -2.55 -18.02 5.76
CA ASP A 370 -3.29 -19.26 5.98
C ASP A 370 -2.60 -20.22 6.98
N ASP A 371 -1.65 -19.74 7.80
CA ASP A 371 -0.80 -20.48 8.78
C ASP A 371 -0.06 -21.73 8.20
N ASN A 372 -0.19 -22.00 6.90
CA ASN A 372 0.38 -23.14 6.18
C ASN A 372 1.63 -22.76 5.36
N TYR A 373 2.12 -21.53 5.51
CA TYR A 373 3.29 -21.07 4.78
C TYR A 373 4.57 -21.75 5.29
N VAL A 374 5.17 -22.55 4.41
CA VAL A 374 6.54 -23.00 4.57
C VAL A 374 7.41 -22.09 3.69
N PRO A 375 8.31 -21.28 4.27
CA PRO A 375 9.20 -20.44 3.47
C PRO A 375 9.99 -21.31 2.49
N PRO A 376 10.18 -20.87 1.24
CA PRO A 376 10.99 -21.62 0.28
C PRO A 376 12.42 -21.80 0.85
N PRO A 377 13.07 -22.96 0.58
CA PRO A 377 14.45 -23.14 1.00
C PRO A 377 15.33 -22.02 0.41
N PRO A 378 16.31 -21.50 1.16
CA PRO A 378 17.18 -20.43 0.67
C PRO A 378 17.90 -20.86 -0.62
N PRO A 379 18.12 -19.96 -1.59
CA PRO A 379 18.95 -20.26 -2.75
C PRO A 379 20.35 -20.81 -2.39
N PRO A 380 20.96 -21.63 -3.27
CA PRO A 380 22.31 -22.16 -3.03
C PRO A 380 23.36 -21.06 -2.86
N ALA A 381 24.35 -21.29 -2.00
CA ALA A 381 25.53 -20.42 -1.80
C ALA A 381 25.27 -19.02 -1.20
N MET A 382 24.28 -18.88 -0.31
CA MET A 382 24.01 -17.62 0.39
C MET A 382 24.90 -17.33 1.61
N CYS A 383 25.46 -18.37 2.24
CA CYS A 383 26.29 -18.27 3.45
C CYS A 383 27.74 -18.64 3.10
N GLY A 384 28.33 -17.95 2.12
CA GLY A 384 29.60 -18.31 1.50
C GLY A 384 29.39 -19.29 0.35
N SER A 385 30.03 -20.46 0.38
CA SER A 385 29.75 -21.54 -0.57
C SER A 385 28.51 -22.37 -0.20
N ASP A 386 27.99 -22.18 1.01
CA ASP A 386 26.89 -22.99 1.58
C ASP A 386 25.52 -22.31 1.46
N THR A 387 24.46 -23.10 1.53
CA THR A 387 23.07 -22.59 1.61
C THR A 387 22.77 -22.21 3.04
N CYS A 388 22.34 -20.97 3.28
CA CYS A 388 21.92 -20.54 4.62
C CYS A 388 20.80 -21.44 5.17
N LYS A 389 20.73 -21.60 6.49
CA LYS A 389 19.58 -22.28 7.12
C LYS A 389 18.32 -21.43 7.06
N THR A 390 18.51 -20.12 7.18
CA THR A 390 17.46 -19.12 7.04
C THR A 390 18.11 -17.79 6.64
N TYR A 391 17.30 -16.87 6.13
CA TYR A 391 17.71 -15.51 5.84
C TYR A 391 16.55 -14.54 6.07
N ILE A 392 16.88 -13.27 6.20
CA ILE A 392 15.96 -12.13 6.11
C ILE A 392 16.16 -11.52 4.73
N ASP A 393 15.10 -11.44 3.93
CA ASP A 393 15.10 -10.67 2.70
C ASP A 393 15.41 -9.21 3.02
N GLY A 394 16.23 -8.54 2.22
CA GLY A 394 16.65 -7.16 2.44
C GLY A 394 15.50 -6.18 2.50
N VAL A 395 14.30 -6.61 2.13
CA VAL A 395 13.08 -5.78 2.17
C VAL A 395 12.14 -6.11 3.33
N ASP A 396 12.43 -7.16 4.09
CA ASP A 396 11.71 -7.55 5.30
C ASP A 396 12.25 -6.80 6.54
N PHE A 397 12.50 -5.50 6.38
CA PHE A 397 12.92 -4.61 7.47
C PHE A 397 11.74 -4.09 8.28
N ILE A 398 11.99 -3.76 9.55
CA ILE A 398 11.04 -3.12 10.47
C ILE A 398 10.90 -1.63 10.16
N ASP A 399 12.04 -0.96 9.92
CA ASP A 399 12.10 0.47 9.67
C ASP A 399 13.29 0.78 8.75
N ILE A 400 13.14 1.80 7.92
CA ILE A 400 14.18 2.25 6.99
C ILE A 400 14.12 3.77 6.83
N LYS A 401 15.27 4.42 6.88
CA LYS A 401 15.48 5.76 6.31
C LYS A 401 16.05 5.61 4.91
N GLY A 402 15.15 5.36 3.97
CA GLY A 402 15.44 4.97 2.60
C GLY A 402 14.22 4.36 1.95
N VAL A 403 14.43 3.46 1.00
CA VAL A 403 13.38 2.79 0.23
C VAL A 403 13.67 1.30 0.04
N LYS A 404 12.60 0.50 0.01
CA LYS A 404 12.62 -0.81 -0.68
C LYS A 404 12.76 -0.55 -2.18
N GLU A 405 13.66 -1.25 -2.84
CA GLU A 405 13.88 -1.09 -4.27
C GLU A 405 14.06 -2.45 -4.98
N THR A 406 13.77 -2.47 -6.29
CA THR A 406 13.90 -3.66 -7.16
C THR A 406 14.52 -3.31 -8.52
N THR A 407 15.13 -2.12 -8.64
CA THR A 407 15.57 -1.56 -9.93
C THR A 407 16.79 -2.30 -10.45
N ASN A 408 17.73 -2.62 -9.57
CA ASN A 408 18.91 -3.39 -9.93
C ASN A 408 18.59 -4.89 -9.86
N THR A 409 18.88 -5.64 -10.92
CA THR A 409 18.69 -7.09 -10.95
C THR A 409 19.77 -7.83 -10.15
N GLY A 410 19.57 -9.13 -9.91
CA GLY A 410 20.58 -10.01 -9.30
C GLY A 410 20.44 -10.24 -7.80
N PHE A 411 19.52 -9.54 -7.13
CA PHE A 411 19.14 -9.80 -5.74
C PHE A 411 18.28 -11.09 -5.63
N VAL A 412 18.17 -11.62 -4.42
CA VAL A 412 17.33 -12.75 -4.05
C VAL A 412 16.04 -12.24 -3.41
N GLY A 413 14.92 -12.91 -3.70
CA GLY A 413 13.64 -12.60 -3.05
C GLY A 413 12.91 -11.42 -3.70
N GLU A 414 12.37 -10.52 -2.89
CA GLU A 414 11.42 -9.49 -3.33
C GLU A 414 12.06 -8.11 -3.60
N GLY A 415 13.32 -7.89 -3.21
CA GLY A 415 14.06 -6.67 -3.49
C GLY A 415 15.29 -6.51 -2.62
N TYR A 416 15.71 -5.26 -2.41
CA TYR A 416 16.79 -4.91 -1.49
C TYR A 416 16.47 -3.61 -0.75
N ALA A 417 17.09 -3.43 0.42
CA ALA A 417 17.10 -2.16 1.14
C ALA A 417 18.08 -1.19 0.49
N ASN A 418 17.58 -0.02 0.09
CA ASN A 418 18.39 1.10 -0.37
C ASN A 418 18.20 2.27 0.60
N VAL A 419 19.23 2.58 1.39
CA VAL A 419 19.16 3.70 2.34
C VAL A 419 19.40 5.05 1.65
N ASP A 420 18.90 6.13 2.22
CA ASP A 420 19.18 7.48 1.71
C ASP A 420 20.70 7.73 1.63
N ASN A 421 21.13 8.50 0.61
CA ASN A 421 22.50 8.98 0.46
C ASN A 421 22.83 10.04 1.54
N SER A 422 22.96 9.60 2.79
CA SER A 422 23.31 10.44 3.93
C SER A 422 23.98 9.63 5.04
N THR A 423 24.85 10.28 5.82
CA THR A 423 25.31 9.72 7.09
C THR A 423 24.12 9.62 8.05
N GLY A 424 24.00 8.50 8.76
CA GLY A 424 22.90 8.26 9.69
C GLY A 424 21.59 7.78 9.04
N SER A 425 21.54 7.58 7.71
CA SER A 425 20.50 6.73 7.12
C SER A 425 20.66 5.30 7.61
N PHE A 426 19.57 4.53 7.66
CA PHE A 426 19.58 3.24 8.34
C PHE A 426 18.52 2.29 7.80
N VAL A 427 18.70 1.01 8.12
CA VAL A 427 17.68 -0.04 8.00
C VAL A 427 17.73 -0.93 9.24
N THR A 428 16.58 -1.38 9.71
CA THR A 428 16.45 -2.17 10.96
C THR A 428 15.78 -3.50 10.69
N TYR A 429 16.36 -4.61 11.15
CA TYR A 429 15.81 -5.96 10.99
C TYR A 429 15.58 -6.65 12.34
N GLY A 430 14.52 -7.45 12.46
CA GLY A 430 14.21 -8.18 13.69
C GLY A 430 14.77 -9.60 13.69
N VAL A 431 15.39 -10.01 14.79
CA VAL A 431 15.83 -11.40 15.01
C VAL A 431 15.49 -11.87 16.43
N THR A 432 15.26 -13.17 16.59
CA THR A 432 15.11 -13.81 17.91
C THR A 432 16.20 -14.86 18.11
N ALA A 433 17.05 -14.66 19.11
CA ALA A 433 18.07 -15.62 19.52
C ALA A 433 17.54 -16.53 20.65
N PHE A 434 17.52 -17.84 20.42
CA PHE A 434 17.08 -18.85 21.39
C PHE A 434 18.16 -19.13 22.44
N LYS A 435 19.40 -18.72 22.19
CA LYS A 435 20.51 -18.73 23.14
C LYS A 435 21.26 -17.40 23.07
N GLU A 436 21.75 -16.93 24.20
CA GLU A 436 22.72 -15.85 24.21
C GLU A 436 24.03 -16.35 23.57
N GLY A 437 24.67 -15.52 22.76
CA GLY A 437 25.98 -15.84 22.22
C GLY A 437 26.34 -15.11 20.95
N LYS A 438 27.42 -15.59 20.33
CA LYS A 438 27.99 -15.04 19.11
C LYS A 438 27.38 -15.70 17.88
N TYR A 439 26.83 -14.89 16.99
CA TYR A 439 26.20 -15.30 15.74
C TYR A 439 27.00 -14.78 14.55
N THR A 440 27.19 -15.63 13.54
CA THR A 440 27.75 -15.24 12.24
C THR A 440 26.61 -14.87 11.31
N LEU A 441 26.66 -13.66 10.76
CA LEU A 441 25.76 -13.20 9.71
C LEU A 441 26.50 -13.07 8.38
N PHE A 442 25.81 -13.42 7.31
CA PHE A 442 26.24 -13.25 5.93
C PHE A 442 25.35 -12.22 5.27
N ILE A 443 25.92 -11.08 4.88
CA ILE A 443 25.20 -9.95 4.32
C ILE A 443 25.49 -9.91 2.83
N SER A 444 24.47 -10.10 2.00
CA SER A 444 24.57 -9.79 0.57
C SER A 444 24.36 -8.31 0.35
N PHE A 445 25.29 -7.68 -0.36
CA PHE A 445 25.25 -6.24 -0.61
C PHE A 445 25.73 -5.87 -2.01
N ALA A 446 25.25 -4.73 -2.51
CA ALA A 446 25.71 -4.10 -3.75
C ALA A 446 26.17 -2.66 -3.50
N ASN A 447 27.38 -2.33 -3.97
CA ASN A 447 27.95 -1.00 -3.95
C ASN A 447 28.54 -0.68 -5.33
N GLY A 448 27.73 -0.03 -6.19
CA GLY A 448 28.16 0.41 -7.51
C GLY A 448 29.01 1.69 -7.49
N GLY A 449 29.29 2.26 -6.31
CA GLY A 449 30.23 3.36 -6.14
C GLY A 449 31.69 2.92 -6.25
N GLY A 450 32.59 3.90 -6.44
CA GLY A 450 34.04 3.65 -6.52
C GLY A 450 34.75 3.56 -5.17
N SER A 451 34.09 3.96 -4.08
CA SER A 451 34.65 3.95 -2.71
C SER A 451 33.87 3.01 -1.80
N ALA A 452 34.55 2.48 -0.80
CA ALA A 452 33.91 1.71 0.27
C ALA A 452 32.87 2.55 1.03
N ARG A 453 31.77 1.90 1.43
CA ARG A 453 30.70 2.53 2.20
C ARG A 453 30.68 1.93 3.62
N GLY A 454 30.88 2.79 4.61
CA GLY A 454 30.96 2.40 6.01
C GLY A 454 29.59 2.27 6.66
N TYR A 455 29.46 1.37 7.63
CA TYR A 455 28.26 1.17 8.43
C TYR A 455 28.57 0.70 9.85
N SER A 456 27.64 0.91 10.77
CA SER A 456 27.63 0.30 12.10
C SER A 456 26.38 -0.58 12.29
N VAL A 457 26.42 -1.49 13.26
CA VAL A 457 25.29 -2.32 13.67
C VAL A 457 25.06 -2.14 15.16
N SER A 458 23.84 -1.86 15.58
CA SER A 458 23.44 -1.80 16.99
C SER A 458 22.18 -2.61 17.27
N ALA A 459 21.96 -2.96 18.55
CA ALA A 459 20.70 -3.47 19.07
C ALA A 459 20.32 -2.68 20.33
N GLY A 460 19.27 -1.86 20.22
CA GLY A 460 18.97 -0.83 21.22
C GLY A 460 20.18 0.10 21.41
N ASP A 461 20.59 0.29 22.67
CA ASP A 461 21.74 1.13 23.03
C ASP A 461 23.11 0.41 22.90
N LYS A 462 23.13 -0.89 22.58
CA LYS A 462 24.38 -1.67 22.43
C LYS A 462 24.88 -1.61 20.98
N THR A 463 26.07 -1.06 20.76
CA THR A 463 26.79 -1.21 19.49
C THR A 463 27.34 -2.63 19.38
N LEU A 464 26.95 -3.35 18.32
CA LEU A 464 27.40 -4.71 18.02
C LEU A 464 28.59 -4.73 17.06
N LEU A 465 28.65 -3.76 16.14
CA LEU A 465 29.75 -3.51 15.20
C LEU A 465 29.86 -2.01 14.97
N ALA A 466 31.05 -1.43 15.13
CA ALA A 466 31.23 0.02 15.06
C ALA A 466 31.69 0.54 13.69
N ASP A 467 32.44 -0.28 12.95
CA ASP A 467 33.28 0.13 11.82
C ASP A 467 33.24 -0.87 10.66
N GLY A 468 32.05 -1.35 10.32
CA GLY A 468 31.83 -2.17 9.13
C GLY A 468 32.14 -1.39 7.84
N SER A 469 32.66 -2.08 6.83
CA SER A 469 32.96 -1.50 5.51
C SER A 469 32.46 -2.41 4.38
N MET A 470 31.68 -1.86 3.45
CA MET A 470 31.21 -2.52 2.24
C MET A 470 31.94 -1.95 1.03
N GLU A 471 32.91 -2.70 0.52
CA GLU A 471 33.74 -2.34 -0.63
C GLU A 471 32.93 -2.22 -1.93
N SER A 472 33.54 -1.68 -2.99
CA SER A 472 32.89 -1.67 -4.31
C SER A 472 32.60 -3.10 -4.80
N THR A 473 31.39 -3.31 -5.31
CA THR A 473 31.01 -4.58 -5.97
C THR A 473 31.31 -4.57 -7.47
N GLY A 474 31.66 -3.41 -8.04
CA GLY A 474 31.91 -3.22 -9.47
C GLY A 474 30.68 -2.75 -10.26
N GLY A 475 29.48 -2.87 -9.68
CA GLY A 475 28.23 -2.40 -10.28
C GLY A 475 27.02 -2.66 -9.36
N TRP A 476 25.91 -1.97 -9.62
CA TRP A 476 24.70 -2.11 -8.79
C TRP A 476 23.93 -3.41 -9.02
N THR A 477 24.22 -4.13 -10.09
CA THR A 477 23.69 -5.48 -10.38
C THR A 477 24.61 -6.61 -9.91
N GLU A 478 25.77 -6.26 -9.33
CA GLU A 478 26.75 -7.22 -8.82
C GLU A 478 26.66 -7.24 -7.29
N TRP A 479 26.36 -8.41 -6.74
CA TRP A 479 26.12 -8.62 -5.31
C TRP A 479 27.26 -9.44 -4.71
N LYS A 480 27.84 -8.96 -3.59
CA LYS A 480 28.89 -9.66 -2.85
C LYS A 480 28.40 -10.01 -1.45
N ILE A 481 28.96 -11.07 -0.89
CA ILE A 481 28.64 -11.50 0.47
C ILE A 481 29.77 -11.06 1.42
N GLN A 482 29.40 -10.34 2.47
CA GLN A 482 30.28 -10.03 3.60
C GLN A 482 29.87 -10.84 4.83
N LYS A 483 30.86 -11.41 5.52
CA LYS A 483 30.66 -12.05 6.81
C LYS A 483 30.90 -11.05 7.94
N ILE A 484 29.98 -10.99 8.91
CA ILE A 484 30.19 -10.31 10.20
C ILE A 484 29.86 -11.24 11.37
N GLU A 485 30.35 -10.89 12.54
CA GLU A 485 30.03 -11.59 13.79
C GLU A 485 29.46 -10.60 14.79
N ILE A 486 28.31 -10.93 15.36
CA ILE A 486 27.61 -10.11 16.36
C ILE A 486 27.29 -10.93 17.59
N GLU A 487 27.21 -10.29 18.76
CA GLU A 487 26.86 -10.96 20.01
C GLU A 487 25.47 -10.52 20.47
N LEU A 488 24.55 -11.48 20.55
CA LEU A 488 23.15 -11.23 20.86
C LEU A 488 22.75 -11.83 22.21
N PRO A 489 21.95 -11.11 23.01
CA PRO A 489 21.29 -11.69 24.16
C PRO A 489 20.24 -12.71 23.70
N MET A 490 19.87 -13.64 24.58
CA MET A 490 18.69 -14.47 24.35
C MET A 490 17.43 -13.60 24.27
N GLY A 491 16.57 -13.85 23.29
CA GLY A 491 15.34 -13.13 23.04
C GLY A 491 15.35 -12.32 21.74
N TYR A 492 14.33 -11.47 21.58
CA TYR A 492 14.19 -10.60 20.42
C TYR A 492 15.18 -9.44 20.45
N SER A 493 15.73 -9.08 19.29
CA SER A 493 16.64 -7.96 19.09
C SER A 493 16.37 -7.30 17.74
N GLU A 494 16.40 -5.97 17.71
CA GLU A 494 16.33 -5.18 16.49
C GLU A 494 17.75 -4.79 16.06
N LEU A 495 18.23 -5.37 14.95
CA LEU A 495 19.52 -5.08 14.35
C LEU A 495 19.43 -3.85 13.48
N LYS A 496 19.91 -2.71 13.96
CA LYS A 496 19.94 -1.45 13.22
C LYS A 496 21.28 -1.26 12.51
N PHE A 497 21.27 -1.31 11.19
CA PHE A 497 22.40 -0.98 10.32
C PHE A 497 22.37 0.50 10.00
N THR A 498 23.41 1.25 10.39
CA THR A 498 23.46 2.71 10.22
C THR A 498 24.62 3.11 9.33
N SER A 499 24.34 3.92 8.30
CA SER A 499 25.32 4.49 7.39
C SER A 499 26.29 5.42 8.10
N LEU A 500 27.59 5.19 7.90
CA LEU A 500 28.67 6.09 8.32
C LEU A 500 29.18 6.97 7.17
N SER A 501 28.73 6.71 5.94
CA SER A 501 29.18 7.40 4.73
C SER A 501 28.17 8.45 4.25
N LYS A 502 28.68 9.53 3.63
CA LYS A 502 27.83 10.62 3.10
C LYS A 502 26.91 10.14 1.99
N ASP A 503 27.34 9.16 1.21
CA ASP A 503 26.55 8.58 0.11
C ASP A 503 25.64 7.43 0.56
N GLY A 504 25.39 7.28 1.86
CA GLY A 504 24.69 6.12 2.41
C GLY A 504 25.59 4.89 2.54
N MET A 505 25.08 3.83 3.17
CA MET A 505 25.74 2.50 3.13
C MET A 505 25.41 1.78 1.80
N ALA A 506 25.94 0.57 1.59
CA ALA A 506 25.61 -0.20 0.41
C ALA A 506 24.16 -0.74 0.47
N ASN A 507 23.61 -1.14 -0.68
CA ASN A 507 22.30 -1.79 -0.73
C ASN A 507 22.40 -3.17 -0.08
N ILE A 508 21.43 -3.54 0.77
CA ILE A 508 21.39 -4.87 1.40
C ILE A 508 20.32 -5.72 0.71
N ASP A 509 20.75 -6.84 0.13
CA ASP A 509 19.88 -7.82 -0.55
C ASP A 509 19.34 -8.86 0.42
N TYR A 510 20.17 -9.41 1.31
CA TYR A 510 19.69 -10.27 2.40
C TYR A 510 20.68 -10.34 3.56
N ILE A 511 20.18 -10.82 4.70
CA ILE A 511 21.00 -11.21 5.86
C ILE A 511 20.73 -12.68 6.19
N GLY A 512 21.70 -13.55 5.95
CA GLY A 512 21.60 -14.99 6.14
C GLY A 512 22.46 -15.52 7.29
N TRP A 513 22.10 -16.69 7.82
CA TRP A 513 22.91 -17.40 8.81
C TRP A 513 22.69 -18.91 8.79
N MET A 514 23.63 -19.63 9.42
CA MET A 514 23.63 -21.10 9.51
C MET A 514 23.16 -21.63 10.88
N ASN A 515 23.01 -20.75 11.87
CA ASN A 515 22.71 -21.16 13.24
C ASN A 515 21.19 -21.36 13.45
N ASP A 516 20.77 -22.57 13.83
CA ASP A 516 19.36 -22.90 14.07
C ASP A 516 18.76 -22.20 15.30
N ASP A 517 19.59 -21.73 16.24
CA ASP A 517 19.17 -20.98 17.43
C ASP A 517 18.85 -19.51 17.12
N LEU A 518 19.06 -19.01 15.90
CA LEU A 518 18.67 -17.66 15.49
C LEU A 518 17.49 -17.74 14.50
N LYS A 519 16.42 -17.00 14.77
CA LYS A 519 15.20 -16.95 13.93
C LYS A 519 14.90 -15.53 13.47
N VAL A 520 14.21 -15.44 12.34
CA VAL A 520 13.72 -14.18 11.77
C VAL A 520 12.56 -13.65 12.62
N GLY A 521 12.54 -12.34 12.88
CA GLY A 521 11.42 -11.67 13.53
C GLY A 521 11.24 -12.05 15.00
N GLU A 522 10.09 -11.65 15.54
CA GLU A 522 9.67 -12.00 16.91
C GLU A 522 9.09 -13.42 16.92
N VAL A 523 9.63 -14.28 17.78
CA VAL A 523 9.15 -15.67 17.95
C VAL A 523 8.98 -15.95 19.44
N GLU A 524 7.89 -16.60 19.83
CA GLU A 524 7.67 -17.00 21.22
C GLU A 524 8.70 -18.05 21.64
N VAL A 525 9.52 -17.73 22.64
CA VAL A 525 10.50 -18.67 23.19
C VAL A 525 9.82 -19.52 24.28
N PRO A 526 9.78 -20.86 24.16
CA PRO A 526 9.07 -21.71 25.12
C PRO A 526 9.53 -21.50 26.57
N ARG A 527 8.56 -21.40 27.49
CA ARG A 527 8.78 -21.17 28.94
C ARG A 527 9.69 -22.19 29.62
N SER A 528 9.88 -23.39 29.08
CA SER A 528 10.76 -24.42 29.62
C SER A 528 12.24 -24.00 29.68
N SER A 529 12.66 -23.07 28.81
CA SER A 529 14.02 -22.52 28.78
C SER A 529 14.28 -21.50 29.91
N ILE A 530 13.22 -20.92 30.47
CA ILE A 530 13.29 -19.89 31.53
C ILE A 530 13.40 -20.53 32.92
N GLU A 531 12.88 -21.75 33.12
CA GLU A 531 12.97 -22.45 34.41
C GLU A 531 14.40 -22.92 34.74
N ALA A 532 15.21 -23.25 33.73
CA ALA A 532 16.63 -23.55 33.91
C ALA A 532 17.43 -22.33 34.41
N ILE A 533 17.09 -21.12 33.92
CA ILE A 533 17.71 -19.86 34.37
C ILE A 533 17.21 -19.45 35.77
N ARG A 534 15.94 -19.69 36.09
CA ARG A 534 15.37 -19.43 37.43
C ARG A 534 15.88 -20.37 38.51
N ALA A 535 16.27 -21.60 38.17
CA ALA A 535 16.91 -22.52 39.12
C ALA A 535 18.31 -22.02 39.54
N ILE A 536 19.04 -21.38 38.62
CA ILE A 536 20.37 -20.80 38.88
C ILE A 536 20.28 -19.45 39.62
N ARG A 537 19.25 -18.64 39.36
CA ARG A 537 19.07 -17.30 39.98
C ARG A 537 18.24 -17.26 41.26
N LYS A 538 17.82 -18.40 41.82
CA LYS A 538 17.06 -18.46 43.08
C LYS A 538 17.85 -17.98 44.33
N ALA A 539 19.06 -17.47 44.17
CA ALA A 539 19.90 -16.98 45.26
C ALA A 539 19.72 -15.48 45.61
N GLN A 540 18.96 -14.67 44.86
CA GLN A 540 18.71 -13.27 45.26
C GLN A 540 17.25 -12.86 45.05
N GLN A 541 16.57 -12.69 46.18
CA GLN A 541 15.15 -12.40 46.35
C GLN A 541 14.88 -10.89 46.38
N ASP A 542 13.62 -10.53 46.10
CA ASP A 542 12.96 -9.25 46.37
C ASP A 542 13.22 -8.04 45.45
N ASN A 543 12.42 -7.97 44.37
CA ASN A 543 11.56 -6.83 44.03
C ASN A 543 10.86 -7.10 42.69
N ARG A 544 9.54 -7.29 42.67
CA ARG A 544 8.76 -7.36 41.42
C ARG A 544 7.62 -6.35 41.42
N TYR A 545 7.52 -5.58 40.34
CA TYR A 545 6.42 -4.67 40.01
C TYR A 545 5.36 -5.43 39.22
N PHE A 546 4.07 -5.11 39.41
CA PHE A 546 2.97 -5.62 38.58
C PHE A 546 2.01 -4.47 38.22
N VAL A 547 1.37 -4.59 37.05
CA VAL A 547 0.35 -3.66 36.53
C VAL A 547 -1.01 -4.34 36.60
N ASP A 548 -2.00 -3.69 37.22
CA ASP A 548 -3.37 -4.17 37.39
C ASP A 548 -4.34 -3.30 36.57
N PHE A 549 -5.20 -3.94 35.77
CA PHE A 549 -6.18 -3.31 34.89
C PHE A 549 -7.63 -3.42 35.40
N SER A 550 -7.84 -3.87 36.64
CA SER A 550 -9.18 -4.07 37.18
C SER A 550 -9.85 -2.78 37.69
N ASN A 551 -11.10 -2.57 37.28
CA ASN A 551 -11.95 -1.42 37.64
C ASN A 551 -12.39 -1.46 39.12
N LYS A 552 -11.52 -1.09 40.06
CA LYS A 552 -11.94 -0.78 41.43
C LYS A 552 -11.74 0.71 41.73
N ALA A 553 -12.87 1.37 42.00
CA ALA A 553 -13.08 2.75 42.45
C ALA A 553 -12.86 3.87 41.39
N ASN A 554 -13.96 4.23 40.73
CA ASN A 554 -14.28 5.53 40.10
C ASN A 554 -13.23 6.17 39.16
N GLY A 555 -12.67 5.37 38.24
CA GLY A 555 -12.08 5.86 36.99
C GLY A 555 -11.08 4.88 36.37
N ALA A 556 -11.21 4.62 35.06
CA ALA A 556 -10.24 3.80 34.32
C ALA A 556 -8.84 4.44 34.32
N GLY A 557 -7.79 3.62 34.53
CA GLY A 557 -6.38 4.05 34.53
C GLY A 557 -5.42 2.91 34.88
N ALA A 558 -4.12 3.07 34.61
CA ALA A 558 -3.07 2.13 34.99
C ALA A 558 -2.54 2.43 36.41
N TYR A 559 -2.25 1.39 37.19
CA TYR A 559 -1.79 1.49 38.58
C TYR A 559 -0.54 0.63 38.82
N PHE A 560 0.36 1.09 39.68
CA PHE A 560 1.50 0.31 40.19
C PHE A 560 1.32 0.01 41.67
N MET A 561 1.73 -1.19 42.09
CA MET A 561 1.79 -1.58 43.50
C MET A 561 3.24 -1.75 43.96
N ARG A 562 3.60 -1.11 45.08
CA ARG A 562 4.92 -1.26 45.72
C ARG A 562 4.74 -1.32 47.23
N GLY A 563 5.20 -2.42 47.85
CA GLY A 563 5.16 -2.60 49.31
C GLY A 563 3.76 -2.48 49.92
N GLY A 564 2.72 -2.98 49.24
CA GLY A 564 1.32 -2.94 49.70
C GLY A 564 0.57 -1.63 49.42
N ASN A 565 1.23 -0.61 48.86
CA ASN A 565 0.60 0.66 48.48
C ASN A 565 0.33 0.73 46.98
N THR A 566 -0.79 1.35 46.58
CA THR A 566 -1.23 1.51 45.18
C THR A 566 -1.05 2.95 44.69
N PHE A 567 -0.41 3.14 43.54
CA PHE A 567 -0.11 4.45 42.93
C PHE A 567 -0.74 4.54 41.53
N ARG A 568 -1.48 5.62 41.23
CA ARG A 568 -2.08 5.86 39.91
C ARG A 568 -1.05 6.46 38.95
N VAL A 569 -0.93 5.88 37.75
CA VAL A 569 -0.04 6.39 36.70
C VAL A 569 -0.79 7.47 35.92
N ASN A 570 -0.61 8.73 36.30
CA ASN A 570 -1.18 9.85 35.55
C ASN A 570 -0.28 10.20 34.37
N GLY A 571 -0.67 9.77 33.16
CA GLY A 571 -0.13 10.33 31.92
C GLY A 571 -0.59 11.77 31.76
N LYS A 572 0.19 12.73 32.24
CA LYS A 572 0.10 14.12 31.77
C LYS A 572 1.11 14.30 30.64
N SER A 573 0.58 14.76 29.50
CA SER A 573 1.33 15.35 28.41
C SER A 573 2.12 16.59 28.84
N THR A 574 3.21 16.85 28.09
CA THR A 574 4.05 18.06 27.96
C THR A 574 5.19 18.28 28.98
N LYS A 575 6.44 18.28 28.50
CA LYS A 575 7.02 19.40 27.72
C LYS A 575 7.77 18.88 26.51
#